data_AF-A0AA36JMU8-F1
#
_entry.id   AF-A0AA36JMU8-F1
#
_cell.length_a   1.000
_cell.length_b   1.000
_cell.length_c   1.000
_cell.angle_alpha   90.00
_cell.angle_beta   90.00
_cell.angle_gamma   90.00
#
_symmetry.space_group_name_H-M   'P 1'
#
loop_
_entity.id
_entity.type
_entity.pdbx_description
1 polymer ?
#
loop_
_entity_poly.entity_id
_entity_poly.type
_entity_poly.pdbx_seq_one_letter_code
_entity_poly.pdbx_strand_id
1 'polypeptide(L)'
;GEGQQSLLSTMRTAVLLAFLAGVWSSSCDVEAEEDEMIEAMRQELLQRGMKYLKDTPRSSIAPAAPAMLEDEVQEQNLAQDLNAASTQSMQWLVNRRALALIGPTWDGQGSSVDCQAHPMFCHEKVKCQEPLSDAEKQSMDKHIAPGGKANLRSWCRAYPMYSITMQKCIVEEDPHSYAQEMFQYQQKLKLVGADAIYCFVAGHCNNTEVTERTTMSEAEQVCNKRYGSRWTEVGWTDFMAVLARALELGTTHQIPKEWKVTGWGSLVKLARREADISAMTACAMGNFQCDVAYCKMNYCDSPKFRAKFGNLSWSYD
;
A
#
# COMPACT_ATOMS: atom_id res chain seq x y z
N GLY A 1 22.78 0.54 59.07
CA GLY A 1 21.42 0.02 58.91
C GLY A 1 20.61 1.10 58.26
N GLU A 2 19.92 0.74 57.16
CA GLU A 2 18.62 1.29 56.70
C GLU A 2 18.46 2.82 56.66
N GLY A 3 18.13 3.50 55.57
CA GLY A 3 17.49 3.14 54.33
C GLY A 3 16.88 4.43 53.74
N GLN A 4 16.92 4.57 52.41
CA GLN A 4 16.06 5.39 51.55
C GLN A 4 15.58 6.78 52.03
N GLN A 5 16.13 7.84 51.44
CA GLN A 5 15.37 8.95 50.80
C GLN A 5 16.31 9.93 50.08
N SER A 6 15.84 10.46 48.94
CA SER A 6 16.42 11.57 48.16
C SER A 6 17.42 11.22 47.04
N LEU A 7 16.89 10.68 45.95
CA LEU A 7 17.40 10.88 44.58
C LEU A 7 16.44 11.81 43.83
N LEU A 8 16.29 13.03 44.36
CA LEU A 8 15.52 14.13 43.77
C LEU A 8 16.39 15.40 43.83
N SER A 9 17.46 15.49 43.02
CA SER A 9 18.16 16.77 42.79
C SER A 9 19.09 16.83 41.55
N THR A 10 19.05 15.87 40.62
CA THR A 10 20.04 15.89 39.51
C THR A 10 19.50 15.49 38.14
N MET A 11 18.25 15.83 37.82
CA MET A 11 17.73 15.79 36.44
C MET A 11 16.69 16.90 36.18
N ARG A 12 17.09 18.14 36.45
CA ARG A 12 16.46 19.34 35.88
C ARG A 12 17.61 20.16 35.30
N THR A 13 17.68 20.26 33.96
CA THR A 13 18.47 21.18 33.10
C THR A 13 19.16 20.47 31.90
N ALA A 14 18.47 19.56 31.21
CA ALA A 14 19.00 19.01 29.93
C ALA A 14 17.94 18.67 28.86
N VAL A 15 16.65 18.94 29.10
CA VAL A 15 15.57 18.58 28.13
C VAL A 15 14.86 19.81 27.55
N LEU A 16 15.17 21.03 28.02
CA LEU A 16 14.51 22.25 27.56
C LEU A 16 15.31 23.07 26.51
N LEU A 17 16.52 22.65 26.14
CA LEU A 17 17.38 23.37 25.17
C LEU A 17 17.55 22.68 23.82
N ALA A 18 16.93 21.51 23.61
CA ALA A 18 16.87 20.87 22.29
C ALA A 18 15.62 21.25 21.47
N PHE A 19 14.72 22.09 22.02
CA PHE A 19 13.44 22.42 21.41
C PHE A 19 13.40 23.76 20.64
N LEU A 20 14.51 24.51 20.55
CA LEU A 20 14.52 25.87 19.95
C LEU A 20 15.62 26.15 18.90
N ALA A 21 16.28 25.12 18.34
CA ALA A 21 17.38 25.36 17.38
C ALA A 21 17.35 24.46 16.13
N GLY A 22 16.17 24.19 15.55
CA GLY A 22 16.07 23.28 14.40
C GLY A 22 15.00 23.63 13.37
N VAL A 23 14.93 24.91 12.95
CA VAL A 23 14.14 25.34 11.79
C VAL A 23 15.01 26.27 10.95
N TRP A 24 15.42 25.74 9.78
CA TRP A 24 15.98 26.34 8.54
C TRP A 24 17.31 25.73 8.07
N SER A 25 17.38 25.48 6.75
CA SER A 25 18.39 24.75 5.95
C SER A 25 18.18 23.23 5.95
N SER A 26 17.97 22.50 4.84
CA SER A 26 18.02 22.75 3.40
C SER A 26 17.17 21.63 2.74
N SER A 27 16.28 21.98 1.81
CA SER A 27 15.40 21.02 1.12
C SER A 27 15.81 20.79 -0.34
N CYS A 28 17.11 20.84 -0.66
CA CYS A 28 17.60 20.68 -2.03
C CYS A 28 18.57 19.50 -2.23
N ASP A 29 18.95 18.77 -1.17
CA ASP A 29 20.02 17.75 -1.30
C ASP A 29 19.52 16.32 -1.53
N VAL A 30 18.20 16.07 -1.49
CA VAL A 30 17.65 14.71 -1.66
C VAL A 30 17.48 14.31 -3.13
N GLU A 31 17.24 15.27 -4.03
CA GLU A 31 17.12 14.98 -5.48
C GLU A 31 18.50 14.73 -6.12
N ALA A 32 19.56 15.37 -5.61
CA ALA A 32 20.91 15.22 -6.15
C ALA A 32 21.52 13.83 -5.88
N GLU A 33 21.23 13.22 -4.72
CA GLU A 33 21.72 11.87 -4.41
C GLU A 33 20.99 10.77 -5.20
N GLU A 34 19.72 10.98 -5.55
CA GLU A 34 18.95 10.03 -6.38
C GLU A 34 19.43 10.08 -7.84
N ASP A 35 19.72 11.28 -8.38
CA ASP A 35 20.26 11.45 -9.73
C ASP A 35 21.71 10.94 -9.86
N GLU A 36 22.55 11.09 -8.83
CA GLU A 36 23.91 10.55 -8.81
C GLU A 36 23.92 9.02 -8.80
N MET A 37 22.98 8.40 -8.07
CA MET A 37 22.81 6.95 -8.05
C MET A 37 22.29 6.40 -9.40
N ILE A 38 21.31 7.08 -10.02
CA ILE A 38 20.78 6.71 -11.34
C ILE A 38 21.88 6.81 -12.41
N GLU A 39 22.70 7.86 -12.39
CA GLU A 39 23.79 8.00 -13.35
C GLU A 39 24.92 6.99 -13.08
N ALA A 40 25.24 6.67 -11.83
CA ALA A 40 26.19 5.60 -11.49
C ALA A 40 25.73 4.21 -12.01
N MET A 41 24.45 3.88 -11.85
CA MET A 41 23.87 2.65 -12.39
C MET A 41 23.91 2.61 -13.93
N ARG A 42 23.62 3.74 -14.58
CA ARG A 42 23.70 3.88 -16.03
C ARG A 42 25.13 3.66 -16.54
N GLN A 43 26.13 4.23 -15.86
CA GLN A 43 27.55 4.07 -16.23
C GLN A 43 28.02 2.63 -16.07
N GLU A 44 27.56 1.91 -15.04
CA GLU A 44 27.90 0.49 -14.87
C GLU A 44 27.24 -0.41 -15.92
N LEU A 45 25.99 -0.13 -16.31
CA LEU A 45 25.31 -0.84 -17.41
C LEU A 45 26.03 -0.62 -18.75
N LEU A 46 26.47 0.61 -19.03
CA LEU A 46 27.27 0.91 -20.22
C LEU A 46 28.63 0.19 -20.20
N GLN A 47 29.30 0.12 -19.06
CA GLN A 47 30.55 -0.64 -18.92
C GLN A 47 30.35 -2.14 -19.14
N ARG A 48 29.29 -2.73 -18.59
CA ARG A 48 28.98 -4.17 -18.76
C ARG A 48 28.57 -4.49 -20.20
N GLY A 49 27.78 -3.64 -20.86
CA GLY A 49 27.45 -3.77 -22.28
C GLY A 49 28.67 -3.69 -23.19
N MET A 50 29.61 -2.78 -22.90
CA MET A 50 30.87 -2.66 -23.64
C MET A 50 31.82 -3.84 -23.41
N LYS A 51 31.80 -4.46 -22.22
CA LYS A 51 32.57 -5.68 -21.92
C LYS A 51 32.03 -6.87 -22.72
N TYR A 52 30.71 -7.03 -22.78
CA TYR A 52 30.06 -8.10 -23.54
C TYR A 52 30.35 -8.00 -25.06
N LEU A 53 30.39 -6.79 -25.62
CA LEU A 53 30.74 -6.55 -27.03
C LEU A 53 32.24 -6.80 -27.34
N LYS A 54 33.13 -6.68 -26.36
CA LYS A 54 34.57 -6.97 -26.53
C LYS A 54 34.87 -8.46 -26.48
N ASP A 55 34.11 -9.23 -25.71
CA ASP A 55 34.39 -10.64 -25.44
C ASP A 55 33.64 -11.60 -26.38
N THR A 56 32.75 -11.09 -27.24
CA THR A 56 32.01 -11.90 -28.22
C THR A 56 32.82 -12.08 -29.51
N PRO A 57 33.19 -13.32 -29.91
CA PRO A 57 33.90 -13.57 -31.16
C PRO A 57 33.06 -13.13 -32.37
N ARG A 58 33.66 -12.34 -33.26
CA ARG A 58 33.01 -11.71 -34.42
C ARG A 58 32.41 -12.68 -35.46
N SER A 59 32.56 -13.99 -35.26
CA SER A 59 32.19 -15.03 -36.24
C SER A 59 30.85 -15.72 -36.00
N SER A 60 30.05 -15.29 -35.03
CA SER A 60 28.79 -15.97 -34.68
C SER A 60 27.57 -15.07 -34.50
N ILE A 61 27.43 -14.01 -35.31
CA ILE A 61 26.19 -13.23 -35.34
C ILE A 61 25.41 -13.61 -36.61
N ALA A 62 24.50 -14.59 -36.46
CA ALA A 62 23.31 -14.69 -37.29
C ALA A 62 22.24 -13.74 -36.70
N PRO A 63 21.35 -13.14 -37.51
CA PRO A 63 20.35 -12.21 -37.01
C PRO A 63 19.23 -12.98 -36.30
N ALA A 64 19.33 -13.10 -34.98
CA ALA A 64 18.23 -13.53 -34.12
C ALA A 64 17.65 -12.32 -33.39
N ALA A 65 16.32 -12.28 -33.31
CA ALA A 65 15.51 -11.17 -32.83
C ALA A 65 15.85 -10.73 -31.38
N PRO A 66 15.80 -9.41 -31.07
CA PRO A 66 16.26 -8.86 -29.78
C PRO A 66 15.30 -9.05 -28.59
N ALA A 67 14.15 -9.71 -28.75
CA ALA A 67 13.09 -9.70 -27.74
C ALA A 67 13.37 -10.53 -26.46
N MET A 68 14.33 -11.46 -26.45
CA MET A 68 14.56 -12.32 -25.27
C MET A 68 15.58 -11.77 -24.26
N LEU A 69 16.46 -10.84 -24.67
CA LEU A 69 17.47 -10.28 -23.75
C LEU A 69 16.92 -9.14 -22.88
N GLU A 70 15.82 -8.51 -23.31
CA GLU A 70 15.17 -7.43 -22.56
C GLU A 70 14.44 -7.97 -21.31
N ASP A 71 13.87 -9.18 -21.39
CA ASP A 71 13.16 -9.81 -20.27
C ASP A 71 14.09 -10.16 -19.08
N GLU A 72 15.30 -10.66 -19.35
CA GLU A 72 16.26 -11.06 -18.31
C GLU A 72 16.90 -9.84 -17.59
N VAL A 73 17.10 -8.75 -18.33
CA VAL A 73 17.60 -7.47 -17.79
C VAL A 73 16.51 -6.77 -16.98
N GLN A 74 15.25 -6.87 -17.41
CA GLN A 74 14.11 -6.32 -16.66
C GLN A 74 13.86 -7.07 -15.35
N GLU A 75 14.11 -8.39 -15.31
CA GLU A 75 14.00 -9.21 -14.10
C GLU A 75 15.07 -8.86 -13.05
N GLN A 76 16.32 -8.60 -13.47
CA GLN A 76 17.41 -8.19 -12.58
C GLN A 76 17.22 -6.78 -12.02
N ASN A 77 16.77 -5.83 -12.83
CA ASN A 77 16.52 -4.45 -12.40
C ASN A 77 15.36 -4.37 -11.40
N LEU A 78 14.31 -5.19 -11.54
CA LEU A 78 13.20 -5.21 -10.60
C LEU A 78 13.56 -5.86 -9.26
N ALA A 79 14.35 -6.94 -9.27
CA ALA A 79 14.88 -7.55 -8.05
C ALA A 79 15.84 -6.60 -7.30
N GLN A 80 16.63 -5.81 -8.04
CA GLN A 80 17.45 -4.75 -7.47
C GLN A 80 16.60 -3.58 -6.94
N ASP A 81 15.54 -3.16 -7.63
CA ASP A 81 14.63 -2.11 -7.13
C ASP A 81 13.88 -2.54 -5.86
N LEU A 82 13.48 -3.81 -5.77
CA LEU A 82 12.87 -4.38 -4.56
C LEU A 82 13.87 -4.44 -3.39
N ASN A 83 15.15 -4.67 -3.68
CA ASN A 83 16.23 -4.67 -2.68
C ASN A 83 16.74 -3.25 -2.33
N ALA A 84 16.73 -2.31 -3.27
CA ALA A 84 17.14 -0.92 -3.08
C ALA A 84 16.07 -0.11 -2.33
N ALA A 85 14.79 -0.45 -2.53
CA ALA A 85 13.71 0.01 -1.65
C ALA A 85 13.86 -0.50 -0.21
N SER A 86 14.77 -1.44 0.07
CA SER A 86 14.86 -2.19 1.33
C SER A 86 16.03 -1.80 2.24
N THR A 87 17.01 -1.00 1.82
CA THR A 87 18.25 -0.85 2.61
C THR A 87 18.31 0.37 3.55
N GLN A 88 18.49 0.04 4.84
CA GLN A 88 19.09 0.78 5.98
C GLN A 88 18.40 1.97 6.67
N SER A 89 17.39 2.66 6.12
CA SER A 89 16.66 3.70 6.90
C SER A 89 15.25 3.29 7.36
N MET A 90 14.71 2.18 6.86
CA MET A 90 13.35 1.72 7.19
C MET A 90 13.26 0.76 8.39
N GLN A 91 14.37 0.13 8.80
CA GLN A 91 14.36 -0.90 9.84
C GLN A 91 13.88 -0.40 11.22
N TRP A 92 14.03 0.90 11.52
CA TRP A 92 13.69 1.47 12.84
C TRP A 92 12.31 2.16 12.89
N LEU A 93 11.87 2.77 11.77
CA LEU A 93 10.57 3.46 11.70
C LEU A 93 9.41 2.50 11.35
N VAL A 94 9.62 1.52 10.47
CA VAL A 94 8.57 0.59 10.05
C VAL A 94 8.27 -0.43 11.17
N ASN A 95 9.28 -0.97 11.85
CA ASN A 95 9.08 -2.05 12.82
C ASN A 95 8.40 -1.63 14.13
N ARG A 96 8.49 -0.36 14.54
CA ARG A 96 7.90 0.10 15.82
C ARG A 96 6.69 1.01 15.65
N ARG A 97 6.56 1.73 14.52
CA ARG A 97 5.35 2.51 14.22
C ARG A 97 4.34 1.73 13.39
N ALA A 98 4.70 0.92 12.40
CA ALA A 98 3.68 0.20 11.63
C ALA A 98 2.96 -0.86 12.47
N LEU A 99 3.69 -1.61 13.32
CA LEU A 99 3.11 -2.54 14.30
C LEU A 99 2.41 -1.84 15.48
N ALA A 100 2.74 -0.58 15.79
CA ALA A 100 1.98 0.21 16.77
C ALA A 100 0.77 0.94 16.16
N LEU A 101 0.77 1.17 14.84
CA LEU A 101 -0.34 1.70 14.05
C LEU A 101 -1.37 0.60 13.78
N ILE A 102 -0.91 -0.63 13.46
CA ILE A 102 -1.68 -1.86 13.59
C ILE A 102 -1.63 -2.29 15.07
N GLY A 103 -1.95 -1.37 15.98
CA GLY A 103 -1.93 -1.61 17.42
C GLY A 103 -2.63 -2.92 17.79
N PRO A 104 -2.39 -3.47 19.00
CA PRO A 104 -3.00 -4.73 19.43
C PRO A 104 -4.44 -4.72 18.98
N THR A 105 -4.78 -5.65 18.07
CA THR A 105 -6.01 -5.68 17.27
C THR A 105 -7.10 -4.99 18.04
N TRP A 106 -7.57 -3.83 17.57
CA TRP A 106 -8.62 -3.10 18.25
C TRP A 106 -9.79 -4.08 18.39
N ASP A 107 -9.90 -4.70 19.57
CA ASP A 107 -10.82 -5.81 19.85
C ASP A 107 -12.25 -5.27 20.01
N GLY A 108 -12.41 -3.96 19.85
CA GLY A 108 -13.63 -3.23 20.13
C GLY A 108 -14.05 -3.38 21.59
N GLN A 109 -13.15 -3.77 22.49
CA GLN A 109 -13.39 -3.87 23.92
C GLN A 109 -12.73 -2.68 24.64
N GLY A 110 -13.32 -1.49 24.46
CA GLY A 110 -13.34 -0.55 25.58
C GLY A 110 -12.71 0.83 25.41
N SER A 111 -12.18 1.19 24.24
CA SER A 111 -11.99 2.63 23.95
C SER A 111 -13.17 3.13 23.13
N SER A 112 -13.95 4.05 23.68
CA SER A 112 -14.96 4.77 22.91
C SER A 112 -14.27 5.49 21.75
N VAL A 113 -14.85 5.42 20.55
CA VAL A 113 -14.39 6.21 19.40
C VAL A 113 -14.37 7.70 19.78
N ASP A 114 -13.23 8.36 19.57
CA ASP A 114 -13.10 9.78 19.83
C ASP A 114 -13.69 10.56 18.65
N CYS A 115 -14.97 10.88 18.72
CA CYS A 115 -15.68 11.62 17.69
C CYS A 115 -15.19 13.08 17.54
N GLN A 116 -14.45 13.63 18.51
CA GLN A 116 -13.86 14.97 18.37
C GLN A 116 -12.59 14.91 17.53
N ALA A 117 -11.72 13.92 17.78
CA ALA A 117 -10.51 13.72 16.99
C ALA A 117 -10.80 13.14 15.59
N HIS A 118 -11.83 12.29 15.49
CA HIS A 118 -12.14 11.51 14.29
C HIS A 118 -13.65 11.51 13.96
N PRO A 119 -14.23 12.68 13.64
CA PRO A 119 -15.68 12.82 13.43
C PRO A 119 -16.22 11.96 12.29
N MET A 120 -15.41 11.64 11.27
CA MET A 120 -15.82 10.79 10.15
C MET A 120 -16.28 9.39 10.56
N PHE A 121 -15.72 8.82 11.64
CA PHE A 121 -16.15 7.51 12.13
C PHE A 121 -17.48 7.57 12.90
N CYS A 122 -17.86 8.74 13.39
CA CYS A 122 -19.13 8.95 14.09
C CYS A 122 -20.23 9.51 13.17
N HIS A 123 -19.92 9.68 11.89
CA HIS A 123 -20.89 10.12 10.88
C HIS A 123 -22.09 9.16 10.81
N GLU A 124 -23.28 9.67 10.50
CA GLU A 124 -24.52 8.88 10.49
C GLU A 124 -24.51 7.68 9.53
N LYS A 125 -23.64 7.72 8.50
CA LYS A 125 -23.42 6.61 7.57
C LYS A 125 -22.59 5.45 8.17
N VAL A 126 -21.75 5.74 9.16
CA VAL A 126 -20.70 4.83 9.66
C VAL A 126 -20.99 4.36 11.09
N LYS A 127 -21.41 5.28 11.96
CA LYS A 127 -21.92 5.02 13.32
C LYS A 127 -20.98 4.24 14.26
N CYS A 128 -19.67 4.48 14.23
CA CYS A 128 -18.72 3.77 15.10
C CYS A 128 -18.78 4.17 16.58
N GLN A 129 -19.51 5.22 16.95
CA GLN A 129 -19.84 5.52 18.34
C GLN A 129 -20.74 4.45 18.98
N GLU A 130 -21.43 3.65 18.16
CA GLU A 130 -22.19 2.49 18.59
C GLU A 130 -21.27 1.26 18.59
N PRO A 131 -21.03 0.61 19.73
CA PRO A 131 -20.18 -0.58 19.78
C PRO A 131 -20.67 -1.68 18.82
N LEU A 132 -19.74 -2.28 18.08
CA LEU A 132 -20.05 -3.49 17.31
C LEU A 132 -20.36 -4.64 18.27
N SER A 133 -21.50 -5.30 18.06
CA SER A 133 -21.82 -6.53 18.78
C SER A 133 -20.82 -7.65 18.44
N ASP A 134 -20.63 -8.61 19.34
CA ASP A 134 -19.75 -9.76 19.05
C ASP A 134 -20.23 -10.57 17.84
N ALA A 135 -21.56 -10.65 17.64
CA ALA A 135 -22.16 -11.28 16.48
C ALA A 135 -21.81 -10.52 15.17
N GLU A 136 -21.87 -9.19 15.16
CA GLU A 136 -21.42 -8.39 14.00
C GLU A 136 -19.93 -8.61 13.73
N LYS A 137 -19.08 -8.58 14.77
CA LYS A 137 -17.63 -8.80 14.61
C LYS A 137 -17.34 -10.17 13.98
N GLN A 138 -17.93 -11.23 14.53
CA GLN A 138 -17.78 -12.60 14.01
C GLN A 138 -18.36 -12.76 12.59
N SER A 139 -19.45 -12.06 12.28
CA SER A 139 -19.98 -12.02 10.91
C SER A 139 -18.98 -11.37 9.97
N MET A 140 -18.42 -10.21 10.34
CA MET A 140 -17.47 -9.46 9.52
C MET A 140 -16.11 -10.14 9.39
N ASP A 141 -15.71 -10.99 10.35
CA ASP A 141 -14.53 -11.85 10.20
C ASP A 141 -14.62 -12.76 8.98
N LYS A 142 -15.84 -13.16 8.60
CA LYS A 142 -16.12 -14.03 7.46
C LYS A 142 -16.63 -13.26 6.23
N HIS A 143 -17.48 -12.26 6.44
CA HIS A 143 -18.15 -11.51 5.39
C HIS A 143 -18.28 -10.04 5.81
N ILE A 144 -17.43 -9.18 5.27
CA ILE A 144 -17.43 -7.73 5.54
C ILE A 144 -18.77 -7.11 5.10
N ALA A 145 -19.33 -7.57 3.98
CA ALA A 145 -20.57 -7.10 3.37
C ALA A 145 -21.74 -8.09 3.57
N PRO A 146 -22.19 -8.34 4.82
CA PRO A 146 -23.28 -9.27 5.07
C PRO A 146 -24.56 -8.75 4.40
N GLY A 147 -25.15 -9.55 3.51
CA GLY A 147 -26.37 -9.17 2.76
C GLY A 147 -26.13 -8.63 1.36
N GLY A 148 -24.90 -8.73 0.84
CA GLY A 148 -24.60 -8.44 -0.56
C GLY A 148 -24.51 -6.95 -0.92
N LYS A 149 -24.28 -6.10 0.08
CA LYS A 149 -24.11 -4.65 -0.05
C LYS A 149 -22.92 -4.18 0.76
N ALA A 150 -22.31 -3.08 0.35
CA ALA A 150 -21.23 -2.45 1.08
C ALA A 150 -21.65 -2.14 2.53
N ASN A 151 -20.76 -2.42 3.47
CA ASN A 151 -21.00 -2.26 4.89
C ASN A 151 -20.06 -1.20 5.48
N LEU A 152 -20.53 0.03 5.58
CA LEU A 152 -19.75 1.14 6.12
C LEU A 152 -19.41 0.98 7.61
N ARG A 153 -20.15 0.16 8.38
CA ARG A 153 -19.79 -0.14 9.79
C ARG A 153 -18.52 -0.98 9.89
N SER A 154 -18.08 -1.62 8.82
CA SER A 154 -16.82 -2.37 8.81
C SER A 154 -15.60 -1.48 9.10
N TRP A 155 -15.65 -0.20 8.74
CA TRP A 155 -14.61 0.78 9.06
C TRP A 155 -14.38 0.96 10.57
N CYS A 156 -15.37 0.65 11.40
CA CYS A 156 -15.21 0.69 12.86
C CYS A 156 -14.17 -0.30 13.38
N ARG A 157 -13.84 -1.36 12.62
CA ARG A 157 -12.74 -2.28 12.94
C ARG A 157 -11.37 -1.79 12.49
N ALA A 158 -11.35 -0.80 11.61
CA ALA A 158 -10.13 -0.19 11.10
C ALA A 158 -9.75 1.09 11.87
N TYR A 159 -10.59 1.56 12.79
CA TYR A 159 -10.38 2.80 13.53
C TYR A 159 -9.03 2.82 14.30
N PRO A 160 -8.30 3.96 14.33
CA PRO A 160 -8.52 5.20 13.58
C PRO A 160 -7.82 5.21 12.20
N MET A 161 -7.31 4.07 11.74
CA MET A 161 -6.67 3.95 10.43
C MET A 161 -7.68 4.27 9.33
N TYR A 162 -7.19 4.79 8.20
CA TYR A 162 -8.02 5.19 7.05
C TYR A 162 -8.96 6.37 7.28
N SER A 163 -8.64 7.25 8.25
CA SER A 163 -9.37 8.50 8.46
C SER A 163 -9.48 9.37 7.18
N ILE A 164 -8.45 9.40 6.34
CA ILE A 164 -8.46 10.10 5.04
C ILE A 164 -9.52 9.49 4.12
N THR A 165 -9.53 8.17 3.94
CA THR A 165 -10.55 7.46 3.15
C THR A 165 -11.95 7.76 3.66
N MET A 166 -12.15 7.65 4.98
CA MET A 166 -13.45 7.89 5.59
C MET A 166 -13.94 9.32 5.42
N GLN A 167 -13.07 10.30 5.67
CA GLN A 167 -13.44 11.71 5.56
C GLN A 167 -13.70 12.09 4.10
N LYS A 168 -12.72 11.89 3.22
CA LYS A 168 -12.75 12.40 1.85
C LYS A 168 -13.65 11.59 0.93
N CYS A 169 -13.50 10.28 0.94
CA CYS A 169 -14.21 9.42 -0.01
C CYS A 169 -15.64 9.09 0.44
N ILE A 170 -15.87 8.80 1.73
CA ILE A 170 -17.16 8.28 2.21
C ILE A 170 -18.09 9.37 2.74
N VAL A 171 -17.56 10.29 3.56
CA VAL A 171 -18.36 11.35 4.19
C VAL A 171 -18.55 12.54 3.24
N GLU A 172 -17.44 13.06 2.69
CA GLU A 172 -17.46 14.21 1.78
C GLU A 172 -17.82 13.83 0.33
N GLU A 173 -17.77 12.53 -0.02
CA GLU A 173 -18.00 12.03 -1.39
C GLU A 173 -17.11 12.72 -2.44
N ASP A 174 -15.87 13.04 -2.04
CA ASP A 174 -14.84 13.69 -2.86
C ASP A 174 -13.67 12.73 -3.14
N PRO A 175 -13.79 11.87 -4.17
CA PRO A 175 -12.73 10.94 -4.52
C PRO A 175 -11.47 11.63 -5.04
N HIS A 176 -11.56 12.88 -5.52
CA HIS A 176 -10.42 13.64 -6.00
C HIS A 176 -9.55 14.13 -4.84
N SER A 177 -10.14 14.75 -3.83
CA SER A 177 -9.41 15.14 -2.61
C SER A 177 -8.85 13.91 -1.88
N TYR A 178 -9.60 12.80 -1.84
CA TYR A 178 -9.10 11.53 -1.34
C TYR A 178 -7.82 11.11 -2.07
N ALA A 179 -7.86 11.10 -3.41
CA ALA A 179 -6.75 10.64 -4.23
C ALA A 179 -5.47 11.46 -3.99
N GLN A 180 -5.60 12.78 -3.84
CA GLN A 180 -4.48 13.68 -3.59
C GLN A 180 -3.88 13.48 -2.20
N GLU A 181 -4.71 13.51 -1.16
CA GLU A 181 -4.23 13.40 0.22
C GLU A 181 -3.66 12.01 0.51
N MET A 182 -4.32 10.96 0.00
CA MET A 182 -3.83 9.59 0.16
C MET A 182 -2.49 9.42 -0.55
N PHE A 183 -2.31 9.94 -1.77
CA PHE A 183 -1.04 9.81 -2.49
C PHE A 183 0.12 10.48 -1.72
N GLN A 184 -0.10 11.69 -1.22
CA GLN A 184 0.89 12.39 -0.39
C GLN A 184 1.21 11.63 0.89
N TYR A 185 0.21 11.02 1.52
CA TYR A 185 0.39 10.20 2.71
C TYR A 185 1.23 8.94 2.38
N GLN A 186 0.91 8.25 1.29
CA GLN A 186 1.60 7.04 0.86
C GLN A 186 3.04 7.32 0.38
N GLN A 187 3.30 8.49 -0.20
CA GLN A 187 4.65 8.97 -0.48
C GLN A 187 5.49 9.08 0.79
N LYS A 188 4.94 9.68 1.86
CA LYS A 188 5.63 9.78 3.16
C LYS A 188 5.91 8.41 3.77
N LEU A 189 5.05 7.44 3.51
CA LEU A 189 5.23 6.05 3.94
C LEU A 189 6.11 5.21 3.01
N LYS A 190 6.55 5.77 1.87
CA LYS A 190 7.30 5.06 0.82
C LYS A 190 6.56 3.84 0.25
N LEU A 191 5.23 3.91 0.18
CA LEU A 191 4.37 2.81 -0.29
C LEU A 191 3.89 2.97 -1.73
N VAL A 192 4.30 4.02 -2.44
CA VAL A 192 3.84 4.31 -3.81
C VAL A 192 4.08 3.18 -4.81
N GLY A 193 5.14 2.37 -4.63
CA GLY A 193 5.39 1.21 -5.48
C GLY A 193 4.37 0.08 -5.25
N ALA A 194 4.01 -0.17 -4.00
CA ALA A 194 2.99 -1.17 -3.65
C ALA A 194 1.61 -0.75 -4.15
N ASP A 195 1.27 0.54 -4.00
CA ASP A 195 0.02 1.10 -4.52
C ASP A 195 -0.05 1.03 -6.04
N ALA A 196 1.05 1.34 -6.75
CA ALA A 196 1.08 1.19 -8.20
C ALA A 196 0.80 -0.26 -8.62
N ILE A 197 1.44 -1.25 -7.99
CA ILE A 197 1.18 -2.67 -8.25
C ILE A 197 -0.30 -2.98 -8.02
N TYR A 198 -0.87 -2.56 -6.89
CA TYR A 198 -2.30 -2.72 -6.62
C TYR A 198 -3.16 -2.12 -7.73
N CYS A 199 -2.91 -0.88 -8.14
CA CYS A 199 -3.66 -0.18 -9.17
C CYS A 199 -3.68 -0.89 -10.54
N PHE A 200 -2.52 -1.38 -10.99
CA PHE A 200 -2.43 -2.09 -12.27
C PHE A 200 -3.00 -3.51 -12.16
N VAL A 201 -2.64 -4.25 -11.11
CA VAL A 201 -3.02 -5.66 -10.95
C VAL A 201 -4.51 -5.84 -10.62
N ALA A 202 -5.07 -4.97 -9.78
CA ALA A 202 -6.50 -4.97 -9.45
C ALA A 202 -7.36 -4.49 -10.64
N GLY A 203 -6.75 -4.02 -11.73
CA GLY A 203 -7.45 -3.59 -12.95
C GLY A 203 -8.04 -2.19 -12.87
N HIS A 204 -7.70 -1.39 -11.86
CA HIS A 204 -8.22 -0.03 -11.68
C HIS A 204 -7.84 0.89 -12.85
N CYS A 205 -6.64 0.71 -13.40
CA CYS A 205 -6.18 1.49 -14.55
C CYS A 205 -6.91 1.22 -15.87
N ASN A 206 -7.54 0.05 -16.01
CA ASN A 206 -8.29 -0.29 -17.21
C ASN A 206 -9.81 -0.12 -16.99
N ASN A 207 -10.23 0.26 -15.78
CA ASN A 207 -11.63 0.43 -15.44
C ASN A 207 -12.19 1.70 -16.09
N THR A 208 -13.11 1.53 -17.04
CA THR A 208 -13.80 2.65 -17.73
C THR A 208 -15.19 2.93 -17.17
N GLU A 209 -15.71 2.07 -16.29
CA GLU A 209 -17.06 2.15 -15.73
C GLU A 209 -17.13 3.11 -14.54
N VAL A 210 -16.05 3.21 -13.75
CA VAL A 210 -15.95 4.15 -12.64
C VAL A 210 -15.45 5.51 -13.11
N THR A 211 -16.21 6.54 -12.76
CA THR A 211 -15.92 7.96 -12.97
C THR A 211 -15.84 8.68 -11.61
N GLU A 212 -15.44 9.95 -11.61
CA GLU A 212 -15.42 10.78 -10.38
C GLU A 212 -16.80 10.98 -9.74
N ARG A 213 -17.88 10.74 -10.49
CA ARG A 213 -19.26 10.87 -10.01
C ARG A 213 -19.92 9.54 -9.65
N THR A 214 -19.18 8.43 -9.78
CA THR A 214 -19.72 7.11 -9.48
C THR A 214 -20.07 7.01 -8.01
N THR A 215 -21.34 6.80 -7.73
CA THR A 215 -21.86 6.59 -6.39
C THR A 215 -21.44 5.22 -5.86
N MET A 216 -21.51 5.02 -4.53
CA MET A 216 -21.25 3.72 -3.92
C MET A 216 -22.14 2.60 -4.51
N SER A 217 -23.42 2.87 -4.79
CA SER A 217 -24.33 1.86 -5.34
C SER A 217 -24.01 1.50 -6.80
N GLU A 218 -23.52 2.46 -7.60
CA GLU A 218 -23.01 2.16 -8.94
C GLU A 218 -21.69 1.37 -8.85
N ALA A 219 -20.83 1.70 -7.89
CA ALA A 219 -19.60 0.94 -7.63
C ALA A 219 -19.91 -0.52 -7.25
N GLU A 220 -20.94 -0.78 -6.44
CA GLU A 220 -21.41 -2.15 -6.14
C GLU A 220 -21.79 -2.92 -7.42
N GLN A 221 -22.39 -2.26 -8.42
CA GLN A 221 -22.70 -2.89 -9.71
C GLN A 221 -21.44 -3.26 -10.49
N VAL A 222 -20.43 -2.38 -10.47
CA VAL A 222 -19.11 -2.68 -11.05
C VAL A 222 -18.45 -3.85 -10.31
N CYS A 223 -18.54 -3.89 -8.98
CA CYS A 223 -18.06 -4.99 -8.16
C CYS A 223 -18.78 -6.31 -8.46
N ASN A 224 -20.11 -6.30 -8.63
CA ASN A 224 -20.89 -7.48 -9.02
C ASN A 224 -20.48 -8.00 -10.40
N LYS A 225 -20.31 -7.10 -11.37
CA LYS A 225 -19.87 -7.46 -12.72
C LYS A 225 -18.46 -8.06 -12.71
N ARG A 226 -17.55 -7.50 -11.91
CA ARG A 226 -16.14 -7.91 -11.86
C ARG A 226 -15.89 -9.17 -11.03
N TYR A 227 -16.51 -9.26 -9.86
CA TYR A 227 -16.19 -10.27 -8.86
C TYR A 227 -17.31 -11.30 -8.64
N GLY A 228 -18.51 -11.08 -9.17
CA GLY A 228 -19.69 -11.89 -8.85
C GLY A 228 -20.06 -11.75 -7.38
N SER A 229 -20.47 -12.83 -6.73
CA SER A 229 -20.73 -12.85 -5.28
C SER A 229 -19.47 -12.77 -4.43
N ARG A 230 -18.28 -13.04 -4.99
CA ARG A 230 -17.03 -13.21 -4.22
C ARG A 230 -16.65 -11.98 -3.40
N TRP A 231 -16.95 -10.77 -3.88
CA TRP A 231 -16.64 -9.55 -3.11
C TRP A 231 -17.49 -9.42 -1.84
N THR A 232 -18.66 -10.07 -1.81
CA THR A 232 -19.52 -10.12 -0.61
C THR A 232 -19.10 -11.23 0.35
N GLU A 233 -18.31 -12.18 -0.14
CA GLU A 233 -17.83 -13.34 0.61
C GLU A 233 -16.51 -13.07 1.33
N VAL A 234 -15.81 -11.96 1.03
CA VAL A 234 -14.55 -11.59 1.68
C VAL A 234 -14.77 -11.13 3.13
N GLY A 235 -13.95 -11.65 4.05
CA GLY A 235 -13.96 -11.29 5.46
C GLY A 235 -12.74 -10.48 5.90
N TRP A 236 -12.79 -9.96 7.12
CA TRP A 236 -11.58 -9.40 7.76
C TRP A 236 -10.47 -10.43 7.90
N THR A 237 -10.80 -11.73 8.04
CA THR A 237 -9.79 -12.79 8.09
C THR A 237 -8.96 -12.83 6.80
N ASP A 238 -9.60 -12.69 5.64
CA ASP A 238 -8.92 -12.68 4.35
C ASP A 238 -8.02 -11.46 4.21
N PHE A 239 -8.57 -10.27 4.50
CA PHE A 239 -7.84 -9.02 4.40
C PHE A 239 -6.67 -8.92 5.38
N MET A 240 -6.85 -9.33 6.64
CA MET A 240 -5.75 -9.36 7.61
C MET A 240 -4.67 -10.36 7.21
N ALA A 241 -5.02 -11.44 6.51
CA ALA A 241 -4.03 -12.35 5.96
C ALA A 241 -3.20 -11.67 4.83
N VAL A 242 -3.80 -10.79 4.02
CA VAL A 242 -3.06 -9.96 3.05
C VAL A 242 -2.06 -9.06 3.78
N LEU A 243 -2.53 -8.31 4.79
CA LEU A 243 -1.69 -7.38 5.54
C LEU A 243 -0.56 -8.11 6.28
N ALA A 244 -0.84 -9.26 6.90
CA ALA A 244 0.17 -10.06 7.59
C ALA A 244 1.28 -10.51 6.64
N ARG A 245 0.92 -10.97 5.43
CA ARG A 245 1.90 -11.33 4.39
C ARG A 245 2.70 -10.13 3.90
N ALA A 246 2.05 -9.00 3.65
CA ALA A 246 2.73 -7.77 3.24
C ALA A 246 3.75 -7.31 4.31
N LEU A 247 3.37 -7.38 5.58
CA LEU A 247 4.25 -7.07 6.71
C LEU A 247 5.41 -8.06 6.82
N GLU A 248 5.16 -9.35 6.65
CA GLU A 248 6.21 -10.38 6.66
C GLU A 248 7.25 -10.14 5.56
N LEU A 249 6.81 -9.82 4.34
CA LEU A 249 7.71 -9.45 3.24
C LEU A 249 8.50 -8.18 3.55
N GLY A 250 7.85 -7.15 4.11
CA GLY A 250 8.48 -5.88 4.45
C GLY A 250 9.47 -5.96 5.63
N THR A 251 9.34 -6.98 6.49
CA THR A 251 10.21 -7.14 7.68
C THR A 251 11.38 -8.09 7.43
N THR A 252 11.12 -9.21 6.73
CA THR A 252 12.14 -10.24 6.49
C THR A 252 12.93 -9.98 5.21
N HIS A 253 12.37 -9.22 4.26
CA HIS A 253 12.90 -9.06 2.90
C HIS A 253 13.11 -10.39 2.16
N GLN A 254 12.45 -11.46 2.63
CA GLN A 254 12.54 -12.79 2.06
C GLN A 254 11.15 -13.32 1.87
N ILE A 255 10.89 -13.93 0.71
CA ILE A 255 9.64 -14.64 0.51
C ILE A 255 9.75 -15.96 1.28
N PRO A 256 8.85 -16.25 2.23
CA PRO A 256 8.89 -17.49 2.98
C PRO A 256 8.86 -18.69 2.03
N LYS A 257 9.72 -19.69 2.26
CA LYS A 257 9.87 -20.85 1.36
C LYS A 257 8.55 -21.62 1.21
N GLU A 258 7.75 -21.63 2.26
CA GLU A 258 6.42 -22.22 2.34
C GLU A 258 5.40 -21.59 1.38
N TRP A 259 5.61 -20.36 0.91
CA TRP A 259 4.73 -19.73 -0.07
C TRP A 259 4.95 -20.28 -1.49
N LYS A 260 6.02 -21.06 -1.69
CA LYS A 260 6.36 -21.72 -2.97
C LYS A 260 6.44 -20.74 -4.14
N VAL A 261 6.88 -19.51 -3.88
CA VAL A 261 7.15 -18.51 -4.93
C VAL A 261 8.53 -18.81 -5.50
N THR A 262 8.57 -19.52 -6.63
CA THR A 262 9.80 -20.01 -7.26
C THR A 262 10.25 -19.19 -8.47
N GLY A 263 9.57 -18.09 -8.78
CA GLY A 263 9.93 -17.19 -9.88
C GLY A 263 8.85 -16.14 -10.17
N TRP A 264 9.09 -15.31 -11.20
CA TRP A 264 8.24 -14.18 -11.55
C TRP A 264 6.75 -14.53 -11.72
N GLY A 265 6.44 -15.59 -12.46
CA GLY A 265 5.04 -16.00 -12.68
C GLY A 265 4.30 -16.36 -11.38
N SER A 266 4.97 -16.95 -10.39
CA SER A 266 4.37 -17.23 -9.08
C SER A 266 4.21 -15.97 -8.22
N LEU A 267 5.13 -15.02 -8.34
CA LEU A 267 5.06 -13.73 -7.66
C LEU A 267 3.90 -12.88 -8.22
N VAL A 268 3.73 -12.83 -9.54
CA VAL A 268 2.60 -12.15 -10.19
C VAL A 268 1.26 -12.78 -9.77
N LYS A 269 1.19 -14.11 -9.70
CA LYS A 269 -0.02 -14.81 -9.19
C LYS A 269 -0.33 -14.43 -7.74
N LEU A 270 0.69 -14.36 -6.88
CA LEU A 270 0.53 -13.90 -5.51
C LEU A 270 0.03 -12.45 -5.47
N ALA A 271 0.72 -11.52 -6.14
CA ALA A 271 0.33 -10.12 -6.21
C ALA A 271 -1.12 -9.95 -6.71
N ARG A 272 -1.52 -10.74 -7.71
CA ARG A 272 -2.90 -10.75 -8.23
C ARG A 272 -3.92 -11.20 -7.20
N ARG A 273 -3.63 -12.28 -6.48
CA ARG A 273 -4.49 -12.72 -5.37
C ARG A 273 -4.63 -11.65 -4.30
N GLU A 274 -3.52 -11.04 -3.86
CA GLU A 274 -3.54 -10.02 -2.81
C GLU A 274 -4.28 -8.75 -3.27
N ALA A 275 -4.08 -8.32 -4.52
CA ALA A 275 -4.78 -7.20 -5.12
C ALA A 275 -6.29 -7.46 -5.29
N ASP A 276 -6.68 -8.67 -5.69
CA ASP A 276 -8.09 -9.06 -5.81
C ASP A 276 -8.77 -9.06 -4.44
N ILE A 277 -8.15 -9.63 -3.40
CA ILE A 277 -8.70 -9.59 -2.05
C ILE A 277 -8.84 -8.13 -1.58
N SER A 278 -7.82 -7.31 -1.78
CA SER A 278 -7.86 -5.89 -1.38
C SER A 278 -8.96 -5.10 -2.10
N ALA A 279 -9.14 -5.32 -3.41
CA ALA A 279 -10.18 -4.66 -4.19
C ALA A 279 -11.58 -5.19 -3.84
N MET A 280 -11.75 -6.49 -3.57
CA MET A 280 -12.99 -7.06 -3.05
C MET A 280 -13.31 -6.52 -1.65
N THR A 281 -12.31 -6.35 -0.80
CA THR A 281 -12.46 -5.68 0.51
C THR A 281 -12.90 -4.22 0.30
N ALA A 282 -12.32 -3.49 -0.65
CA ALA A 282 -12.75 -2.13 -0.97
C ALA A 282 -14.21 -2.06 -1.48
N CYS A 283 -14.65 -3.05 -2.26
CA CYS A 283 -16.07 -3.22 -2.61
C CYS A 283 -16.91 -3.44 -1.35
N ALA A 284 -16.52 -4.37 -0.48
CA ALA A 284 -17.25 -4.73 0.73
C ALA A 284 -17.33 -3.57 1.75
N MET A 285 -16.32 -2.70 1.78
CA MET A 285 -16.23 -1.53 2.64
C MET A 285 -16.81 -0.25 2.01
N GLY A 286 -17.19 -0.29 0.72
CA GLY A 286 -17.87 0.82 0.04
C GLY A 286 -16.96 1.92 -0.52
N ASN A 287 -15.66 1.67 -0.70
CA ASN A 287 -14.69 2.65 -1.21
C ASN A 287 -14.02 2.27 -2.55
N PHE A 288 -14.51 1.23 -3.25
CA PHE A 288 -13.93 0.78 -4.53
C PHE A 288 -13.78 1.91 -5.57
N GLN A 289 -14.80 2.76 -5.71
CA GLN A 289 -14.79 3.90 -6.62
C GLN A 289 -13.66 4.90 -6.32
N CYS A 290 -13.32 5.05 -5.04
CA CYS A 290 -12.28 5.96 -4.60
C CYS A 290 -10.90 5.39 -4.88
N ASP A 291 -10.72 4.07 -4.73
CA ASP A 291 -9.49 3.40 -5.13
C ASP A 291 -9.25 3.53 -6.65
N VAL A 292 -10.30 3.40 -7.47
CA VAL A 292 -10.17 3.61 -8.92
C VAL A 292 -9.78 5.07 -9.24
N ALA A 293 -10.42 6.06 -8.62
CA ALA A 293 -10.06 7.47 -8.80
C ALA A 293 -8.61 7.75 -8.37
N TYR A 294 -8.22 7.26 -7.19
CA TYR A 294 -6.85 7.32 -6.67
C TYR A 294 -5.83 6.76 -7.65
N CYS A 295 -6.12 5.58 -8.19
CA CYS A 295 -5.26 4.91 -9.15
C CYS A 295 -5.13 5.70 -10.46
N LYS A 296 -6.26 6.13 -11.04
CA LYS A 296 -6.27 6.89 -12.29
C LYS A 296 -5.46 8.18 -12.18
N MET A 297 -5.68 8.94 -11.10
CA MET A 297 -5.06 10.24 -10.91
C MET A 297 -3.54 10.18 -10.71
N ASN A 298 -3.04 9.14 -10.03
CA ASN A 298 -1.64 9.13 -9.57
C ASN A 298 -0.74 8.11 -10.29
N TYR A 299 -1.31 7.06 -10.90
CA TYR A 299 -0.54 5.92 -11.40
C TYR A 299 -0.80 5.57 -12.86
N CYS A 300 -2.06 5.57 -13.28
CA CYS A 300 -2.43 4.93 -14.55
C CYS A 300 -1.92 5.67 -15.79
N ASP A 301 -1.80 7.00 -15.72
CA ASP A 301 -1.27 7.85 -16.79
C ASP A 301 0.21 8.22 -16.58
N SER A 302 0.82 7.78 -15.48
CA SER A 302 2.23 8.03 -15.20
C SER A 302 3.13 7.17 -16.11
N PRO A 303 3.97 7.76 -16.97
CA PRO A 303 4.87 7.00 -17.84
C PRO A 303 5.80 6.07 -17.04
N LYS A 304 6.27 6.53 -15.88
CA LYS A 304 7.12 5.76 -14.96
C LYS A 304 6.44 4.46 -14.53
N PHE A 305 5.19 4.54 -14.06
CA PHE A 305 4.49 3.35 -13.57
C PHE A 305 3.94 2.48 -14.70
N ARG A 306 3.53 3.06 -15.83
CA ARG A 306 3.12 2.29 -17.02
C ARG A 306 4.27 1.47 -17.59
N ALA A 307 5.47 2.03 -17.67
CA ALA A 307 6.65 1.29 -18.14
C ALA A 307 6.97 0.11 -17.22
N LYS A 308 6.79 0.29 -15.90
CA LYS A 308 7.15 -0.72 -14.89
C LYS A 308 6.08 -1.79 -14.67
N PHE A 309 4.80 -1.40 -14.68
CA PHE A 309 3.67 -2.25 -14.25
C PHE A 309 2.54 -2.35 -15.27
N GLY A 310 2.62 -1.66 -16.42
CA GLY A 310 1.57 -1.66 -17.43
C GLY A 310 1.30 -3.05 -18.01
N ASN A 311 2.30 -3.93 -18.05
CA ASN A 311 2.17 -5.33 -18.45
C ASN A 311 1.49 -6.22 -17.39
N LEU A 312 1.35 -5.75 -16.15
CA LEU A 312 0.56 -6.40 -15.11
C LEU A 312 -0.94 -6.07 -15.23
N SER A 313 -1.27 -5.04 -16.01
CA SER A 313 -2.65 -4.65 -16.25
C SER A 313 -3.38 -5.73 -17.04
N TRP A 314 -4.49 -6.20 -16.49
CA TRP A 314 -5.36 -7.17 -17.16
C TRP A 314 -6.06 -6.55 -18.38
N SER A 315 -6.17 -7.28 -19.49
CA SER A 315 -7.29 -7.10 -20.41
C SER A 315 -8.57 -7.65 -19.76
N TYR A 316 -9.70 -6.95 -19.96
CA TYR A 316 -11.02 -7.50 -19.68
C TYR A 316 -11.29 -8.56 -20.75
N ASP A 317 -11.14 -9.85 -20.40
CA ASP A 317 -11.62 -10.96 -21.23
C ASP A 317 -12.98 -11.43 -20.71
#